data_AF-A0A9E3XW55-F1
#
_entry.id   AF-A0A9E3XW55-F1
#
_cell.length_a   1.000
_cell.length_b   1.000
_cell.length_c   1.000
_cell.angle_alpha   90.00
_cell.angle_beta   90.00
_cell.angle_gamma   90.00
#
_symmetry.space_group_name_H-M   'P 1'
#
loop_
_entity.id
_entity.type
_entity.pdbx_description
1 polymer ?
#
loop_
_entity_poly.entity_id
_entity_poly.type
_entity_poly.pdbx_seq_one_letter_code
_entity_poly.pdbx_strand_id
1 'polypeptide(L)'
;MVRGGALDVTLLAEDARRAFAVYGVYAVSVFAADGVSIDELVQSTPLVRFGSLTLMTVGAIRAEGFELVPSGRNPLHHSVDLGDLEAGVDRLLRCEHRTIVNPYHES
;
A
#
# COMPACT_ATOMS: atom_id res chain seq x y z
N MET A 1 2.52 -8.16 0.04
CA MET A 1 2.03 -6.84 -0.39
C MET A 1 3.11 -5.80 -0.13
N VAL A 2 3.31 -4.88 -1.07
CA VAL A 2 4.31 -3.80 -1.00
C VAL A 2 3.59 -2.46 -1.19
N ARG A 3 3.83 -1.52 -0.29
CA ARG A 3 3.33 -0.14 -0.36
C ARG A 3 4.51 0.82 -0.49
N GLY A 4 4.33 1.87 -1.28
CA GLY A 4 5.24 3.01 -1.29
C GLY A 4 5.13 3.84 -0.01
N GLY A 5 6.26 4.15 0.62
CA GLY A 5 6.32 4.92 1.86
C GLY A 5 6.17 4.08 3.13
N ALA A 6 6.30 4.76 4.27
CA ALA A 6 6.09 4.17 5.59
C ALA A 6 4.59 4.04 5.93
N LEU A 7 4.27 3.16 6.87
CA LEU A 7 3.00 3.18 7.59
C LEU A 7 3.03 4.30 8.64
N ASP A 8 2.72 5.51 8.18
CA ASP A 8 2.62 6.72 8.99
C ASP A 8 1.20 7.30 8.88
N VAL A 9 0.64 7.76 10.00
CA VAL A 9 -0.73 8.28 10.08
C VAL A 9 -0.98 9.42 9.10
N THR A 10 -0.03 10.34 8.95
CA THR A 10 -0.18 11.52 8.09
C THR A 10 -0.11 11.10 6.63
N LEU A 11 0.91 10.30 6.28
CA LEU A 11 1.09 9.82 4.90
C LEU A 11 -0.09 8.97 4.41
N LEU A 12 -0.61 8.09 5.27
CA LEU A 12 -1.77 7.26 4.96
C LEU A 12 -3.03 8.08 4.76
N ALA A 13 -3.28 9.04 5.65
CA ALA A 13 -4.45 9.90 5.55
C ALA A 13 -4.39 10.80 4.31
N GLU A 14 -3.22 11.29 3.94
CA GLU A 14 -3.02 12.03 2.69
C GLU A 14 -3.26 11.17 1.44
N ASP A 15 -2.70 9.96 1.38
CA ASP A 15 -2.93 9.03 0.27
C ASP A 15 -4.42 8.68 0.12
N ALA A 16 -5.08 8.38 1.24
CA ALA A 16 -6.50 8.06 1.25
C ALA A 16 -7.36 9.24 0.79
N ARG A 17 -7.04 10.47 1.20
CA ARG A 17 -7.73 11.69 0.72
C ARG A 17 -7.50 11.93 -0.78
N ARG A 18 -6.28 11.67 -1.29
CA ARG A 18 -5.99 11.72 -2.74
C ARG A 18 -6.82 10.69 -3.50
N ALA A 19 -6.92 9.46 -3.00
CA ALA A 19 -7.77 8.44 -3.60
C ALA A 19 -9.25 8.85 -3.57
N PHE A 20 -9.73 9.40 -2.46
CA PHE A 20 -11.11 9.85 -2.33
C PHE A 20 -11.45 10.97 -3.32
N ALA A 21 -10.56 11.94 -3.51
CA ALA A 21 -10.77 13.03 -4.47
C ALA A 21 -10.93 12.55 -5.92
N VAL A 22 -10.37 11.39 -6.27
CA VAL A 22 -10.42 10.83 -7.63
C VAL A 22 -11.51 9.77 -7.78
N TYR A 23 -11.70 8.92 -6.77
CA TYR A 23 -12.51 7.70 -6.86
C TYR A 23 -13.69 7.66 -5.88
N GLY A 24 -13.83 8.63 -4.98
CA GLY A 24 -14.92 8.69 -4.00
C GLY A 24 -14.80 7.72 -2.82
N VAL A 25 -13.65 7.05 -2.67
CA VAL A 25 -13.37 6.09 -1.58
C VAL A 25 -12.03 6.38 -0.92
N TYR A 26 -11.96 6.23 0.39
CA TYR A 26 -10.69 6.31 1.13
C TYR A 26 -9.93 5.01 0.94
N ALA A 27 -8.84 5.05 0.17
CA ALA A 27 -8.08 3.84 -0.12
C ALA A 27 -6.58 4.11 -0.19
N VAL A 28 -5.80 3.09 0.11
CA VAL A 28 -4.34 3.12 -0.06
C VAL A 28 -3.89 2.05 -1.04
N SER A 29 -2.91 2.39 -1.88
CA SER A 29 -2.36 1.46 -2.87
C SER A 29 -1.37 0.50 -2.25
N VAL A 30 -1.51 -0.78 -2.61
CA VAL A 30 -0.57 -1.86 -2.32
C VAL A 30 -0.35 -2.71 -3.57
N PHE A 31 0.80 -3.34 -3.69
CA PHE A 31 1.16 -4.17 -4.83
C PHE A 31 1.48 -5.60 -4.40
N ALA A 32 0.93 -6.59 -5.10
CA ALA A 32 1.19 -7.99 -4.85
C ALA A 32 2.51 -8.41 -5.50
N ALA A 33 3.38 -9.07 -4.73
CA ALA A 33 4.52 -9.81 -5.28
C ALA A 33 4.02 -11.22 -5.63
N ASP A 34 3.08 -11.29 -6.58
CA ASP A 34 2.48 -12.53 -7.07
C ASP A 34 3.06 -12.85 -8.46
N GLY A 35 3.71 -14.01 -8.59
CA GLY A 35 4.45 -14.39 -9.79
C GLY A 35 5.71 -13.56 -10.08
N VAL A 36 6.08 -12.63 -9.20
CA VAL A 36 7.30 -11.81 -9.29
C VAL A 36 7.98 -11.70 -7.92
N SER A 37 9.29 -11.52 -7.92
CA SER A 37 10.02 -11.22 -6.68
C SER A 37 9.71 -9.81 -6.19
N ILE A 38 9.93 -9.57 -4.88
CA ILE A 38 9.86 -8.21 -4.34
C ILE A 38 10.88 -7.31 -5.04
N ASP A 39 12.08 -7.82 -5.34
CA ASP A 39 13.16 -7.08 -5.97
C ASP A 39 12.77 -6.54 -7.36
N GLU A 40 12.16 -7.38 -8.19
CA GLU A 40 11.62 -6.97 -9.50
C GLU A 40 10.45 -5.98 -9.35
N LEU A 41 9.57 -6.23 -8.37
CA LEU A 41 8.40 -5.39 -8.15
C LEU A 41 8.77 -3.95 -7.76
N VAL A 42 9.80 -3.77 -6.93
CA VAL A 42 10.18 -2.44 -6.41
C VAL A 42 10.88 -1.54 -7.43
N GLN A 43 11.40 -2.13 -8.52
CA GLN A 43 11.95 -1.41 -9.67
C GLN A 43 10.85 -0.80 -10.56
N SER A 44 9.60 -1.24 -10.40
CA SER A 44 8.49 -0.82 -11.25
C SER A 44 7.80 0.44 -10.74
N THR A 45 7.19 1.21 -11.65
CA THR A 45 6.29 2.32 -11.27
C THR A 45 5.00 1.77 -10.64
N PRO A 46 4.51 2.36 -9.54
CA PRO A 46 5.01 3.58 -8.89
C PRO A 46 6.05 3.33 -7.79
N LEU A 47 6.34 2.10 -7.39
CA LEU A 47 7.16 1.77 -6.22
C LEU A 47 8.59 2.31 -6.28
N VAL A 48 9.21 2.35 -7.46
CA VAL A 48 10.56 2.91 -7.66
C VAL A 48 10.70 4.36 -7.20
N ARG A 49 9.59 5.11 -7.13
CA ARG A 49 9.57 6.52 -6.74
C ARG A 49 9.63 6.75 -5.22
N PHE A 50 9.61 5.68 -4.43
CA PHE A 50 9.59 5.78 -2.97
C PHE A 50 10.91 5.28 -2.38
N GLY A 51 11.56 6.11 -1.55
CA GLY A 51 12.82 5.76 -0.87
C GLY A 51 12.67 4.72 0.24
N SER A 52 11.46 4.55 0.76
CA SER A 52 11.12 3.49 1.71
C SER A 52 9.86 2.75 1.25
N LEU A 53 9.78 1.47 1.60
CA LEU A 53 8.64 0.62 1.26
C LEU A 53 8.16 -0.09 2.51
N THR A 54 6.84 -0.26 2.61
CA THR A 54 6.24 -1.07 3.65
C THR A 54 5.78 -2.41 3.08
N LEU A 55 6.23 -3.49 3.70
CA LEU A 55 5.82 -4.85 3.38
C LEU A 55 4.81 -5.34 4.42
N MET A 56 3.73 -5.91 3.90
CA MET A 56 2.71 -6.60 4.70
C MET A 56 2.37 -7.92 4.03
N THR A 57 1.98 -8.92 4.82
CA THR A 57 1.38 -10.15 4.28
C THR A 57 -0.10 -9.91 3.97
N VAL A 58 -0.67 -10.69 3.06
CA VAL A 58 -2.13 -10.70 2.84
C VAL A 58 -2.86 -11.11 4.12
N GLY A 59 -2.29 -12.04 4.88
CA GLY A 59 -2.84 -12.48 6.17
C GLY A 59 -2.93 -11.36 7.19
N ALA A 60 -1.89 -10.54 7.35
CA ALA A 60 -1.90 -9.40 8.27
C ALA A 60 -2.96 -8.36 7.91
N ILE A 61 -3.09 -8.05 6.62
CA ILE A 61 -4.12 -7.11 6.11
C ILE A 61 -5.53 -7.65 6.38
N ARG A 62 -5.78 -8.93 6.08
CA ARG A 62 -7.08 -9.56 6.31
C ARG A 62 -7.39 -9.75 7.79
N ALA A 63 -6.39 -9.97 8.65
CA ALA A 63 -6.57 -10.10 10.09
C ALA A 63 -7.10 -8.80 10.73
N GLU A 64 -6.70 -7.64 10.21
CA GLU A 64 -7.29 -6.36 10.59
C GLU A 64 -8.65 -6.10 9.93
N GLY A 65 -9.16 -7.03 9.10
CA GLY A 65 -10.48 -7.01 8.47
C GLY A 65 -10.57 -6.20 7.18
N PHE A 66 -9.45 -6.00 6.48
CA PHE A 66 -9.42 -5.35 5.18
C PHE A 66 -9.57 -6.33 4.02
N GLU A 67 -10.26 -5.88 2.98
CA GLU A 67 -10.28 -6.53 1.69
C GLU A 67 -9.24 -5.90 0.74
N LEU A 68 -8.70 -6.73 -0.15
CA LEU A 68 -7.80 -6.29 -1.22
C LEU A 68 -8.57 -6.26 -2.54
N VAL A 69 -8.89 -5.06 -3.02
CA VAL A 69 -9.66 -4.85 -4.24
C VAL A 69 -8.71 -4.61 -5.41
N PRO A 70 -8.76 -5.39 -6.50
CA PRO A 70 -7.97 -5.09 -7.71
C PRO A 70 -8.18 -3.66 -8.19
N SER A 71 -7.10 -2.96 -8.56
CA SER A 71 -7.10 -1.53 -8.86
C SER A 71 -6.41 -1.23 -10.19
N GLY A 72 -7.06 -0.41 -11.01
CA GLY A 72 -6.53 -0.01 -12.32
C GLY A 72 -6.33 -1.18 -13.29
N ARG A 73 -5.28 -1.09 -14.12
CA ARG A 73 -4.95 -2.09 -15.16
C ARG A 73 -3.79 -3.01 -14.78
N ASN A 74 -3.05 -2.68 -13.72
CA ASN A 74 -1.92 -3.49 -13.28
C ASN A 74 -2.48 -4.66 -12.45
N PRO A 75 -2.32 -5.92 -12.85
CA PRO A 75 -2.88 -7.06 -12.13
C PRO A 75 -2.31 -7.22 -10.72
N LEU A 76 -1.14 -6.63 -10.45
CA LEU A 76 -0.51 -6.64 -9.14
C LEU A 76 -1.00 -5.50 -8.25
N HIS A 77 -1.73 -4.51 -8.78
CA HIS A 77 -2.17 -3.34 -8.01
C HIS A 77 -3.50 -3.63 -7.33
N HIS A 78 -3.52 -3.47 -6.01
CA HIS A 78 -4.72 -3.54 -5.20
C HIS A 78 -4.89 -2.28 -4.35
N SER A 79 -6.14 -1.96 -4.06
CA SER A 79 -6.54 -0.98 -3.07
C SER A 79 -6.91 -1.69 -1.77
N VAL A 80 -6.42 -1.17 -0.65
CA VAL A 80 -7.01 -1.40 0.67
C VAL A 80 -8.05 -0.32 0.87
N ASP A 81 -9.33 -0.68 0.86
CA ASP A 81 -10.43 0.24 1.19
C ASP A 81 -10.47 0.45 2.71
N LEU A 82 -10.35 1.71 3.13
CA LEU A 82 -10.37 2.09 4.53
C LEU A 82 -11.81 2.21 5.07
N GLY A 83 -12.79 2.44 4.20
CA GLY A 83 -14.16 2.79 4.56
C GLY A 83 -14.20 4.16 5.24
N ASP A 84 -13.94 4.17 6.54
CA ASP A 84 -13.73 5.40 7.33
C ASP A 84 -12.25 5.77 7.37
N LEU A 85 -11.95 7.05 7.18
CA LEU A 85 -10.56 7.52 7.06
C LEU A 85 -9.76 7.27 8.34
N GLU A 86 -10.27 7.71 9.49
CA GLU A 86 -9.52 7.66 10.75
C GLU A 86 -9.45 6.22 11.26
N ALA A 87 -10.60 5.54 11.35
CA ALA A 87 -10.65 4.16 11.84
C ALA A 87 -9.90 3.19 10.91
N GLY A 88 -9.93 3.44 9.60
CA GLY A 88 -9.18 2.65 8.62
C GLY A 88 -7.67 2.87 8.71
N VAL A 89 -7.20 4.12 8.86
CA VAL A 89 -5.77 4.39 9.09
C VAL A 89 -5.30 3.71 10.38
N ASP A 90 -6.04 3.84 11.48
CA ASP A 90 -5.70 3.23 12.76
C ASP A 90 -5.63 1.70 12.69
N ARG A 91 -6.54 1.06 11.97
CA ARG A 91 -6.51 -0.39 11.70
C ARG A 91 -5.27 -0.77 10.90
N LEU A 92 -4.98 -0.04 9.84
CA LEU A 92 -3.87 -0.37 8.95
C LEU A 92 -2.50 -0.20 9.63
N LEU A 93 -2.37 0.75 10.56
CA LEU A 93 -1.17 0.93 11.38
C LEU A 93 -0.90 -0.27 12.31
N ARG A 94 -1.92 -1.05 12.67
CA ARG A 94 -1.78 -2.26 13.51
C ARG A 94 -1.40 -3.51 12.74
N CYS A 95 -1.53 -3.50 11.41
CA CYS A 95 -1.09 -4.62 10.58
C CYS A 95 0.38 -4.93 10.88
N GLU A 96 0.71 -6.19 11.10
CA GLU A 96 2.10 -6.62 11.15
C GLU A 96 2.80 -6.25 9.83
N HIS A 97 3.90 -5.50 9.95
CA HIS A 97 4.58 -4.95 8.80
C HIS A 97 6.09 -4.80 9.04
N ARG A 98 6.83 -4.65 7.93
CA ARG A 98 8.24 -4.27 7.94
C ARG A 98 8.48 -3.12 6.98
N THR A 99 9.20 -2.11 7.41
CA THR A 99 9.71 -1.06 6.52
C THR A 99 11.09 -1.45 6.02
N ILE A 100 11.34 -1.28 4.72
CA ILE A 100 12.66 -1.42 4.10
C ILE A 100 13.02 -0.14 3.36
N VAL A 101 14.33 0.08 3.16
CA VAL A 101 14.84 1.05 2.20
C VAL A 101 14.68 0.48 0.79
N ASN A 102 14.26 1.31 -0.16
CA ASN A 102 14.22 0.93 -1.58
C ASN A 102 15.57 1.25 -2.23
N PRO A 103 16.37 0.25 -2.61
CA PRO A 103 17.69 0.50 -3.19
C PRO A 103 17.62 1.11 -4.61
N TYR A 104 16.45 1.09 -5.25
CA TYR A 104 16.25 1.61 -6.61
C TYR A 104 15.69 3.03 -6.65
N HIS A 105 15.44 3.63 -5.48
CA HIS A 105 15.06 5.03 -5.40
C HIS A 105 16.25 5.91 -5.83
N GLU A 106 16.02 6.85 -6.75
CA GLU A 106 17.05 7.74 -7.36
C GLU A 106 18.02 7.05 -8.35
N SER A 107 17.74 5.81 -8.76
CA SER A 107 18.48 5.10 -9.82
C SER A 107 18.05 5.46 -11.24
#